data_AF-A0A1S3FIJ8-F1
#
_entry.id   AF-A0A1S3FIJ8-F1
#
_cell.length_a   1.000
_cell.length_b   1.000
_cell.length_c   1.000
_cell.angle_alpha   90.00
_cell.angle_beta   90.00
_cell.angle_gamma   90.00
#
_symmetry.space_group_name_H-M   'P 1'
#
loop_
_entity.id
_entity.type
_entity.pdbx_description
1 polymer ?
#
loop_
_entity_poly.entity_id
_entity_poly.type
_entity_poly.pdbx_seq_one_letter_code
_entity_poly.pdbx_strand_id
1 'polypeptide(L)'
;MLEWKIVATMASGALAKPQLPGLLAKRLQIHIVGAFIVSLGVSTLYKFSEAEPRKKAYADFYRNYDSMKDFEEMRKAGIFQSAK
;
A
#
# COMPACT_ATOMS: atom_id res chain seq x y z
N MET A 1 -48.40 -43.92 8.35
CA MET A 1 -47.06 -44.35 7.87
C MET A 1 -46.35 -43.30 7.00
N LEU A 2 -46.92 -42.09 6.83
CA LEU A 2 -46.28 -40.98 6.10
C LEU A 2 -45.66 -39.93 7.06
N GLU A 3 -46.27 -39.72 8.23
CA GLU A 3 -45.81 -38.76 9.25
C GLU A 3 -44.41 -39.06 9.80
N TRP A 4 -44.05 -40.34 9.98
CA TRP A 4 -42.73 -40.73 10.52
C TRP A 4 -41.57 -40.50 9.55
N LYS A 5 -41.84 -40.48 8.24
CA LYS A 5 -40.82 -40.24 7.21
C LYS A 5 -40.41 -38.77 7.17
N ILE A 6 -41.32 -37.85 7.49
CA ILE A 6 -41.08 -36.40 7.46
C ILE A 6 -40.22 -35.97 8.67
N VAL A 7 -40.44 -36.57 9.84
CA VAL A 7 -39.66 -36.30 11.05
C VAL A 7 -38.22 -36.82 10.94
N ALA A 8 -37.99 -37.94 10.27
CA ALA A 8 -36.65 -38.48 10.03
C ALA A 8 -35.79 -37.60 9.08
N THR A 9 -36.41 -36.75 8.25
CA THR A 9 -35.70 -35.77 7.41
C THR A 9 -35.35 -34.48 8.17
N MET A 10 -35.91 -34.26 9.37
CA MET A 10 -35.70 -33.04 10.17
C MET A 10 -34.70 -33.19 11.34
N ALA A 11 -34.16 -34.38 11.60
CA ALA A 11 -33.17 -34.59 12.65
C ALA A 11 -31.73 -34.65 12.10
N SER A 12 -31.06 -33.51 12.22
CA SER A 12 -29.64 -33.40 12.57
C SER A 12 -28.61 -33.95 11.58
N GLY A 13 -28.17 -33.10 10.64
CA GLY A 13 -26.95 -33.36 9.88
C GLY A 13 -25.74 -33.46 10.81
N ALA A 14 -25.09 -34.63 10.86
CA ALA A 14 -23.87 -34.82 11.63
C ALA A 14 -22.77 -33.87 11.13
N LEU A 15 -22.12 -33.15 12.07
CA LEU A 15 -21.07 -32.21 11.73
C LEU A 15 -19.89 -32.94 11.07
N ALA A 16 -19.49 -32.50 9.87
CA ALA A 16 -18.30 -33.01 9.21
C ALA A 16 -17.06 -32.76 10.09
N LYS A 17 -16.16 -33.75 10.19
CA LYS A 17 -14.99 -33.65 11.06
C LYS A 17 -14.13 -32.45 10.63
N PRO A 18 -13.90 -31.46 11.52
CA PRO A 18 -13.06 -30.32 11.20
C PRO A 18 -11.60 -30.76 11.08
N GLN A 19 -10.81 -29.96 10.37
CA GLN A 19 -9.38 -30.22 10.26
C GLN A 19 -8.66 -29.78 11.52
N LEU A 20 -8.10 -30.73 12.28
CA LEU A 20 -7.45 -30.49 13.56
C LEU A 20 -5.92 -30.32 13.48
N PRO A 21 -5.17 -31.12 12.68
CA PRO A 21 -3.72 -30.97 12.61
C PRO A 21 -3.30 -29.81 11.70
N GLY A 22 -2.15 -29.21 12.00
CA GLY A 22 -1.52 -28.21 11.13
C GLY A 22 -2.21 -26.84 11.08
N LEU A 23 -3.14 -26.55 12.00
CA LEU A 23 -3.85 -25.26 12.07
C LEU A 23 -2.89 -24.07 12.16
N LEU A 24 -1.84 -24.18 12.98
CA LEU A 24 -0.83 -23.13 13.11
C LEU A 24 -0.05 -22.90 11.81
N ALA A 25 0.36 -23.98 11.14
CA ALA A 25 1.10 -23.89 9.87
C ALA A 25 0.24 -23.25 8.78
N LYS A 26 -1.03 -23.66 8.64
CA LYS A 26 -1.97 -23.05 7.68
C LYS A 26 -2.20 -21.57 7.99
N ARG A 27 -2.41 -21.21 9.27
CA ARG A 27 -2.57 -19.82 9.68
C ARG A 27 -1.34 -18.99 9.34
N LEU A 28 -0.14 -19.52 9.61
CA LEU A 28 1.11 -18.85 9.33
C LEU A 28 1.30 -18.62 7.81
N GLN A 29 1.04 -19.62 6.98
CA GLN A 29 1.12 -19.48 5.52
C GLN A 29 0.22 -18.36 5.00
N ILE A 30 -1.03 -18.30 5.48
CA ILE A 30 -1.98 -17.23 5.09
C ILE A 30 -1.43 -15.85 5.49
N HIS A 31 -0.91 -15.71 6.72
CA HIS A 31 -0.41 -14.42 7.20
C HIS A 31 0.88 -14.00 6.50
N ILE A 32 1.77 -14.94 6.17
CA ILE A 32 3.00 -14.65 5.43
C ILE A 32 2.67 -14.12 4.04
N VAL A 33 1.77 -14.80 3.32
CA VAL A 33 1.34 -14.32 1.99
C VAL A 33 0.68 -12.94 2.10
N GLY A 34 -0.20 -12.75 3.09
CA GLY A 34 -0.81 -11.43 3.36
C GLY A 34 0.22 -10.35 3.66
N ALA A 35 1.24 -10.64 4.47
CA ALA A 35 2.31 -9.70 4.81
C ALA A 35 3.13 -9.30 3.58
N PHE A 36 3.41 -10.24 2.67
CA PHE A 36 4.09 -9.93 1.41
C PHE A 36 3.24 -9.02 0.52
N ILE A 37 1.95 -9.31 0.36
CA ILE A 37 1.06 -8.47 -0.44
C ILE A 37 0.99 -7.05 0.14
N VAL A 38 0.80 -6.93 1.46
CA VAL A 38 0.72 -5.62 2.12
C VAL A 38 2.03 -4.85 2.01
N SER A 39 3.18 -5.49 2.26
CA SER A 39 4.49 -4.83 2.16
C SER A 39 4.81 -4.35 0.74
N LEU A 40 4.51 -5.16 -0.28
CA LEU A 40 4.66 -4.75 -1.69
C LEU A 40 3.70 -3.61 -2.04
N GLY A 41 2.46 -3.65 -1.53
CA GLY A 41 1.48 -2.59 -1.69
C GLY A 41 1.99 -1.26 -1.11
N VAL A 42 2.45 -1.26 0.14
CA VAL A 42 3.00 -0.06 0.80
C VAL A 42 4.24 0.47 0.07
N SER A 43 5.15 -0.42 -0.35
CA SER A 43 6.34 -0.02 -1.13
C SER A 43 5.97 0.67 -2.43
N THR A 44 4.97 0.13 -3.14
CA THR A 44 4.47 0.70 -4.40
C THR A 44 3.80 2.05 -4.18
N LEU A 45 2.94 2.16 -3.14
CA LEU A 45 2.30 3.41 -2.77
C LEU A 45 3.34 4.49 -2.48
N TYR A 46 4.33 4.19 -1.63
CA TYR A 46 5.39 5.15 -1.31
C TYR A 46 6.18 5.60 -2.55
N LYS A 47 6.52 4.67 -3.44
CA LYS A 47 7.23 5.01 -4.68
C LYS A 47 6.46 6.04 -5.50
N PHE A 48 5.16 5.83 -5.71
CA PHE A 48 4.36 6.70 -6.57
C PHE A 48 3.80 7.94 -5.87
N SER A 49 3.60 7.92 -4.55
CA SER A 49 3.10 9.08 -3.81
C SER A 49 4.20 10.07 -3.42
N GLU A 50 5.42 9.57 -3.14
CA GLU A 50 6.50 10.38 -2.59
C GLU A 50 7.72 10.41 -3.52
N ALA A 51 8.25 9.25 -3.89
CA ALA A 51 9.55 9.18 -4.54
C ALA A 51 9.51 9.74 -5.98
N GLU A 52 8.56 9.28 -6.79
CA GLU A 52 8.43 9.73 -8.19
C GLU A 52 7.98 11.19 -8.30
N PRO A 53 6.98 11.68 -7.54
CA PRO A 53 6.61 13.10 -7.56
C PRO A 53 7.76 14.02 -7.17
N ARG A 54 8.59 13.65 -6.18
CA ARG A 54 9.76 14.43 -5.80
C ARG A 54 10.81 14.51 -6.90
N LYS A 55 11.12 13.38 -7.55
CA LYS A 55 12.04 13.36 -8.70
C LYS A 55 11.51 14.22 -9.84
N LYS A 56 10.21 14.10 -10.11
CA LYS A 56 9.53 14.89 -11.13
C LYS A 56 9.56 16.38 -10.81
N ALA A 57 9.28 16.78 -9.56
CA ALA A 57 9.31 18.19 -9.15
C ALA A 57 10.70 18.81 -9.34
N TYR A 58 11.77 18.08 -9.00
CA TYR A 58 13.14 18.53 -9.24
C TYR A 58 13.43 18.66 -10.74
N ALA A 59 13.08 17.64 -11.53
CA ALA A 59 13.26 17.67 -12.98
C ALA A 59 12.48 18.82 -13.64
N ASP A 60 11.24 19.04 -13.21
CA ASP A 60 10.37 20.10 -13.72
C ASP A 60 10.90 21.50 -13.32
N PHE A 61 11.45 21.66 -12.12
CA PHE A 61 12.10 22.90 -11.69
C PHE A 61 13.28 23.23 -12.60
N TYR A 62 14.21 22.29 -12.80
CA TYR A 62 15.41 22.52 -13.61
C TYR A 62 15.17 22.55 -15.12
N ARG A 63 14.00 22.10 -15.59
CA ARG A 63 13.69 22.04 -17.03
C ARG A 63 13.83 23.39 -17.73
N ASN A 64 13.44 24.47 -17.06
CA ASN A 64 13.50 25.83 -17.59
C ASN A 64 14.17 26.81 -16.60
N TYR A 65 14.97 26.29 -15.67
CA TYR A 65 15.59 27.12 -14.64
C TYR A 65 16.72 27.96 -15.26
N ASP A 66 16.63 29.28 -15.09
CA ASP A 66 17.68 30.24 -15.44
C ASP A 66 18.27 30.81 -14.16
N SER A 67 19.48 30.36 -13.84
CA SER A 67 20.17 30.77 -12.61
C SER A 67 20.54 32.24 -12.59
N MET A 68 20.81 32.86 -13.75
CA MET A 68 21.16 34.28 -13.81
C MET A 68 19.93 35.15 -13.57
N LYS A 69 18.79 34.75 -14.12
CA LYS A 69 17.52 35.42 -13.85
C LYS A 69 17.16 35.35 -12.37
N ASP A 70 17.20 34.16 -11.77
CA ASP A 70 16.89 33.97 -10.34
C ASP A 70 17.87 34.74 -9.45
N PHE A 71 19.16 34.70 -9.77
CA PHE A 71 20.18 35.50 -9.09
C PHE A 71 19.88 37.01 -9.17
N GLU A 72 19.55 37.53 -10.36
CA GLU A 72 19.24 38.96 -10.53
C GLU A 72 17.97 39.37 -9.78
N GLU A 73 16.96 38.50 -9.70
CA GLU A 73 15.77 38.72 -8.87
C GLU A 73 16.14 38.81 -7.38
N MET A 74 16.99 37.90 -6.89
CA MET A 74 17.50 37.91 -5.50
C MET A 74 18.40 39.12 -5.21
N ARG A 75 19.25 39.51 -6.17
CA ARG A 75 20.14 40.67 -6.07
C ARG A 75 19.33 41.96 -5.97
N LYS A 76 18.34 42.14 -6.83
CA LYS A 76 17.41 43.30 -6.80
C LYS A 76 16.59 43.35 -5.51
N ALA A 77 16.26 42.19 -4.93
CA ALA A 77 15.62 42.10 -3.62
C ALA A 77 16.59 42.42 -2.45
N GLY A 78 17.88 42.65 -2.71
CA GLY A 78 18.87 43.03 -1.70
C GLY A 78 19.27 41.90 -0.77
N ILE A 79 19.06 40.64 -1.17
CA ILE A 79 19.32 39.46 -0.33
C ILE A 79 20.84 39.26 -0.13
N PHE A 80 21.65 39.60 -1.13
CA PHE A 80 23.09 39.38 -1.09
C PHE A 80 23.84 40.55 -0.44
N GLN A 81 24.80 40.21 0.42
CA GLN A 81 25.75 41.18 0.98
C GLN A 81 26.92 41.47 0.03
N SER A 82 27.35 40.48 -0.76
CA SER A 82 28.50 40.56 -1.66
C SER A 82 28.19 41.13 -3.03
N ALA A 83 26.93 41.08 -3.46
CA ALA A 83 26.46 41.56 -4.75
C ALA A 83 25.23 42.45 -4.53
N LYS A 84 25.42 43.76 -4.60
CA LYS A 84 24.33 44.75 -4.49
C LYS A 84 23.65 44.97 -5.84
#